data_AF-A0AAQ4F5K6-F1
#
_entry.id   AF-A0AAQ4F5K6-F1
#
_cell.length_a   1.000
_cell.length_b   1.000
_cell.length_c   1.000
_cell.angle_alpha   90.00
_cell.angle_beta   90.00
_cell.angle_gamma   90.00
#
_symmetry.space_group_name_H-M   'P 1'
#
loop_
_entity.id
_entity.type
_entity.pdbx_description
1 polymer ?
#
loop_
_entity_poly.entity_id
_entity_poly.type
_entity_poly.pdbx_seq_one_letter_code
_entity_poly.pdbx_strand_id
1 'polypeptide(L)' 'MEYRHCRKTQAALDGCMLDQLGIERPHLGYFSMPRIHHTERPRPEKGYRDDYPQTPKLEDDFPRQPAKYFTRSAWNS' A
#
# COMPACT_ATOMS: atom_id res chain seq x y z
N MET A 1 -11.17 16.18 -6.14
CA MET A 1 -12.02 16.40 -7.34
C MET A 1 -13.43 16.76 -6.88
N GLU A 2 -13.97 17.90 -7.33
CA GLU A 2 -15.34 18.32 -6.98
C GLU A 2 -16.33 17.97 -8.09
N TYR A 3 -16.80 16.72 -8.12
CA TYR A 3 -17.69 16.22 -9.19
C TYR A 3 -19.04 16.93 -9.28
N ARG A 4 -19.46 17.64 -8.22
CA ARG A 4 -20.73 18.39 -8.18
C ARG A 4 -20.82 19.47 -9.26
N HIS A 5 -19.69 20.05 -9.68
CA HIS A 5 -19.67 21.14 -10.67
C HIS A 5 -19.72 20.64 -12.12
N CYS A 6 -19.50 19.35 -12.35
CA CYS A 6 -19.31 18.78 -13.69
C CYS A 6 -20.49 17.89 -14.14
N ARG A 7 -21.68 18.01 -13.52
CA ARG A 7 -22.81 17.13 -13.86
C ARG A 7 -23.29 17.23 -15.31
N LYS A 8 -23.16 18.41 -15.93
CA LYS A 8 -23.52 18.60 -17.35
C LYS A 8 -22.59 17.84 -18.30
N THR A 9 -21.28 17.97 -18.11
CA THR A 9 -20.29 17.26 -18.95
C THR A 9 -20.29 15.77 -18.66
N GLN A 10 -20.53 15.38 -17.41
CA GLN A 10 -20.71 13.99 -17.03
C GLN A 10 -21.91 13.36 -17.76
N ALA A 11 -23.07 14.04 -17.80
CA ALA A 11 -24.25 13.52 -18.50
C ALA A 11 -24.01 13.36 -20.02
N ALA A 12 -23.30 14.30 -20.64
CA ALA A 12 -22.94 14.20 -22.06
C ALA A 12 -22.02 12.99 -22.34
N LEU A 13 -21.04 12.73 -21.47
CA LEU A 13 -20.17 11.57 -21.58
C LEU A 13 -20.92 10.26 -21.34
N ASP A 14 -21.69 10.19 -20.24
CA ASP A 14 -22.47 9.01 -19.85
C ASP A 14 -23.45 8.62 -20.98
N GLY A 15 -24.08 9.61 -21.65
CA GLY A 15 -24.94 9.37 -22.81
C GLY A 15 -24.18 8.84 -24.04
N CYS A 16 -23.06 9.48 -24.40
CA CYS A 16 -22.24 9.03 -25.52
C CYS A 16 -21.74 7.58 -25.35
N MET A 17 -21.30 7.22 -24.14
CA MET A 17 -20.82 5.88 -23.80
C MET A 17 -21.95 4.84 -23.87
N LEU A 18 -23.16 5.21 -23.45
CA LEU A 18 -24.33 4.35 -23.55
C LEU A 18 -24.72 4.10 -25.01
N ASP A 19 -24.80 5.16 -25.81
CA ASP A 19 -25.28 5.08 -27.20
C ASP A 19 -24.28 4.37 -28.12
N GLN A 20 -22.98 4.62 -27.94
CA GLN A 20 -21.95 4.11 -28.86
C GLN A 20 -21.37 2.75 -28.42
N LEU A 21 -21.29 2.51 -27.11
CA LEU A 21 -20.62 1.33 -26.56
C LEU A 21 -21.54 0.45 -25.70
N GLY A 22 -22.78 0.88 -25.44
CA GLY A 22 -23.69 0.16 -24.55
C GLY A 22 -23.21 0.12 -23.10
N ILE A 23 -22.34 1.05 -22.69
CA ILE A 23 -21.74 1.06 -21.35
C ILE A 23 -22.57 1.97 -20.44
N GLU A 24 -23.27 1.37 -19.48
CA GLU A 24 -24.01 2.11 -18.47
C GLU A 24 -23.12 2.55 -17.31
N ARG A 25 -23.44 3.74 -16.76
CA ARG A 25 -22.80 4.23 -15.54
C ARG A 25 -23.19 3.37 -14.34
N PRO A 26 -22.23 2.79 -13.60
CA PRO A 26 -22.56 1.99 -12.44
C PRO A 26 -23.21 2.80 -11.32
N HIS A 27 -24.07 2.14 -10.55
CA HIS A 27 -24.73 2.72 -9.38
C HIS A 27 -23.74 3.02 -8.24
N LEU A 28 -24.17 3.85 -7.30
CA LEU A 28 -23.39 4.19 -6.12
C LEU A 28 -23.12 2.93 -5.28
N GLY A 29 -21.85 2.62 -5.01
CA GLY A 29 -21.45 1.42 -4.27
C GLY A 29 -21.04 0.23 -5.13
N TYR A 30 -21.22 0.28 -6.46
CA TYR A 30 -20.78 -0.78 -7.37
C TYR A 30 -19.31 -1.18 -7.23
N PHE A 31 -18.44 -0.22 -6.92
CA PHE A 31 -17.00 -0.45 -6.71
C PHE A 31 -16.64 -0.78 -5.26
N SER A 32 -17.58 -0.62 -4.32
CA SER A 32 -17.39 -0.95 -2.91
C SER A 32 -17.79 -2.39 -2.61
N MET A 33 -18.50 -3.06 -3.52
CA MET A 33 -18.88 -4.46 -3.35
C MET A 33 -17.70 -5.40 -3.63
N PRO A 34 -17.51 -6.46 -2.79
CA PRO A 34 -16.49 -7.46 -3.03
C PRO A 34 -16.78 -8.22 -4.32
N ARG A 35 -15.74 -8.44 -5.14
CA ARG A 35 -15.82 -9.23 -6.37
C ARG A 35 -15.06 -10.53 -6.21
N ILE A 36 -15.72 -11.63 -6.54
CA ILE A 36 -15.11 -12.96 -6.55
C ILE A 36 -14.46 -13.15 -7.91
N HIS A 37 -13.13 -13.28 -7.93
CA HIS A 37 -12.36 -13.52 -9.14
C HIS A 37 -11.92 -14.98 -9.19
N HIS A 38 -12.33 -15.70 -10.25
CA HIS A 38 -11.84 -17.04 -10.53
C HIS A 38 -10.52 -16.96 -11.30
N THR A 39 -9.49 -17.64 -10.82
CA THR A 39 -8.17 -17.68 -11.46
C THR A 39 -7.65 -19.11 -11.51
N GLU A 40 -7.02 -19.51 -12.61
CA GLU A 40 -6.40 -20.83 -12.78
C GLU A 40 -5.05 -20.97 -12.05
N ARG A 41 -4.37 -19.84 -11.80
CA ARG A 41 -3.09 -19.82 -11.10
C ARG A 41 -3.24 -20.43 -9.69
N PRO A 42 -2.29 -21.28 -9.24
CA PRO A 42 -2.31 -21.81 -7.87
C PRO A 42 -2.19 -20.68 -6.84
N ARG A 43 -2.85 -20.87 -5.69
CA ARG A 43 -2.76 -19.95 -4.55
C ARG A 43 -1.28 -19.82 -4.12
N PRO A 44 -0.77 -18.60 -3.86
CA PRO A 44 0.58 -18.44 -3.35
C PRO A 44 0.75 -19.20 -2.03
N GLU A 45 1.93 -19.80 -1.85
CA GLU A 45 2.28 -20.46 -0.59
C GLU A 45 2.23 -19.43 0.55
N LYS A 46 1.53 -19.77 1.62
CA LYS A 46 1.48 -18.93 2.82
C LYS A 46 2.79 -19.15 3.58
N GLY A 47 3.68 -18.17 3.51
CA GLY A 47 4.91 -18.19 4.29
C GLY A 47 5.40 -16.77 4.47
N TYR A 48 5.07 -16.16 5.61
CA TYR A 48 5.94 -15.13 6.15
C TYR A 48 7.19 -15.87 6.64
N ARG A 49 8.38 -15.30 6.41
CA ARG A 49 9.56 -15.79 7.12
C ARG A 49 9.37 -15.41 8.58
N ASP A 50 9.04 -16.39 9.41
CA ASP A 50 8.98 -16.21 10.87
C ASP A 50 10.37 -15.83 11.40
N ASP A 51 11.41 -16.35 10.74
CA ASP A 51 12.79 -16.24 11.17
C ASP A 51 13.60 -15.43 10.15
N TYR A 52 14.09 -14.27 10.60
CA TYR A 52 15.17 -13.56 9.93
C TYR A 52 16.50 -14.00 10.56
N PRO A 53 17.54 -14.29 9.76
CA PRO A 53 18.84 -14.63 10.30
C PRO A 53 19.31 -13.47 11.17
N GLN A 54 19.60 -13.74 12.44
CA GLN A 54 20.20 -12.76 13.33
C GLN A 54 21.60 -12.43 12.79
N THR A 55 21.96 -11.14 12.78
CA THR A 55 23.35 -10.76 12.53
C THR A 55 24.24 -11.45 13.57
N PRO A 56 25.40 -12.00 13.18
CA PRO A 56 26.34 -12.57 14.13
C PRO A 56 26.61 -11.61 15.28
N LYS A 57 26.68 -12.13 16.50
CA LYS A 57 27.14 -11.35 17.63
C LYS A 57 28.60 -10.97 17.37
N LEU A 58 28.94 -9.72 17.68
CA LEU A 58 30.31 -9.27 17.69
C LEU A 58 31.11 -10.10 18.71
N GLU A 59 32.33 -10.50 18.36
CA GLU A 59 33.22 -11.23 19.26
C GLU A 59 33.48 -10.42 20.54
N ASP A 60 33.65 -11.11 21.68
CA ASP A 60 33.84 -10.45 22.97
C ASP A 60 35.12 -9.60 22.99
N ASP A 61 36.17 -10.07 22.31
CA ASP A 61 37.48 -9.42 22.19
C ASP A 61 37.53 -8.28 21.15
N PHE A 62 36.41 -7.98 20.47
CA PHE A 62 36.40 -6.91 19.48
C PHE A 62 36.66 -5.55 20.16
N PRO A 63 37.58 -4.73 19.63
CA PRO A 63 37.96 -3.47 20.27
C PRO A 63 36.77 -2.50 20.31
N ARG A 64 36.24 -2.25 21.51
CA ARG A 64 35.17 -1.28 21.76
C ARG A 64 35.80 0.08 22.03
N GLN A 65 35.75 0.95 21.03
CA GLN A 65 36.16 2.35 21.19
C GLN A 65 35.27 3.03 22.24
N PRO A 66 35.81 3.93 23.08
CA PRO A 66 34.99 4.68 24.02
C PRO A 66 33.96 5.54 23.26
N ALA A 67 32.83 5.82 23.90
CA ALA A 67 31.80 6.68 23.32
C ALA A 67 32.39 8.07 23.04
N LYS A 68 32.32 8.53 21.78
CA LYS A 68 32.92 9.80 21.31
C LYS A 68 32.56 11.03 22.16
N TYR A 69 31.37 11.03 22.76
CA TYR A 69 30.85 12.15 23.57
C TYR A 69 30.15 11.64 24.83
N PHE A 70 30.70 10.59 25.47
CA PHE A 70 30.13 9.95 26.65
C PHE A 70 28.61 9.69 26.51
N THR A 71 27.78 10.19 27.42
CA THR A 71 26.34 9.97 27.45
C THR A 71 25.54 10.83 26.48
N ARG A 72 26.12 11.90 25.91
CA ARG A 72 25.41 12.92 25.11
C ARG A 72 24.14 13.46 25.78
N SER A 73 24.06 13.40 27.10
CA SER A 73 22.96 13.94 27.87
C SER A 73 23.11 15.45 27.96
N ALA A 74 22.01 16.19 27.81
CA ALA A 74 22.00 17.66 27.77
C ALA A 74 22.71 18.35 28.96
N TRP A 75 22.92 17.63 30.07
CA TRP A 75 23.47 18.12 31.33
C TRP A 75 24.89 17.62 31.65
N ASN A 76 25.39 16.60 30.93
CA ASN A 76 26.77 16.13 31.08
C ASN A 76 27.50 16.44 29.77
N SER A 77 28.07 17.64 29.73
CA SER A 77 29.06 18.06 28.73
C SER A 77 30.44 17.55 29.15
#